data_AF-A0A359LQL2-F1
#
_entry.id   AF-A0A359LQL2-F1
#
_cell.length_a   1.000
_cell.length_b   1.000
_cell.length_c   1.000
_cell.angle_alpha   90.00
_cell.angle_beta   90.00
_cell.angle_gamma   90.00
#
_symmetry.space_group_name_H-M   'P 1'
#
loop_
_entity.id
_entity.type
_entity.pdbx_description
1 polymer ?
#
loop_
_entity_poly.entity_id
_entity_poly.type
_entity_poly.pdbx_seq_one_letter_code
_entity_poly.pdbx_strand_id
1 'polypeptide(L)' 'MTVLHTVAGTDLIATAPRSMAAAMAAPLRLALRACPLPLPVFATRVAWHAQAQNDPAIGWLLSLIRKGQRG' A
#
# COMPACT_ATOMS: atom_id res chain seq x y z
N MET A 1 -12.28 -9.04 10.76
CA MET A 1 -12.56 -7.63 10.41
C MET A 1 -11.24 -6.86 10.41
N THR A 2 -10.94 -6.08 9.37
CA THR A 2 -9.66 -5.35 9.24
C THR A 2 -9.71 -4.03 10.03
N VAL A 3 -8.57 -3.53 10.53
CA VAL A 3 -8.44 -2.29 11.31
C VAL A 3 -9.25 -1.10 10.77
N LEU A 4 -9.27 -0.89 9.44
CA LEU A 4 -9.99 0.23 8.84
C LEU A 4 -11.51 0.12 8.99
N HIS A 5 -12.06 -1.09 8.99
CA HIS A 5 -13.49 -1.30 9.24
C HIS A 5 -13.86 -1.05 10.71
N THR A 6 -12.98 -1.40 11.64
CA THR A 6 -13.22 -1.18 13.07
C THR A 6 -13.29 0.32 13.39
N VAL A 7 -12.43 1.13 12.78
CA VAL A 7 -12.40 2.58 13.01
C VAL A 7 -13.62 3.29 12.41
N ALA A 8 -14.17 2.79 11.30
CA ALA A 8 -15.29 3.45 10.60
C ALA A 8 -16.60 3.56 11.42
N GLY A 9 -16.74 2.80 12.50
CA GLY A 9 -17.92 2.82 13.38
C GLY A 9 -17.60 3.12 14.85
N THR A 10 -16.41 3.63 15.16
CA THR A 10 -15.97 3.89 16.55
C THR A 10 -15.23 5.23 16.65
N ASP A 11 -15.00 5.70 17.87
CA ASP A 11 -14.17 6.89 18.15
C ASP A 11 -12.66 6.58 18.16
N LEU A 12 -12.25 5.45 17.56
CA LEU A 12 -10.85 5.06 17.48
C LEU A 12 -10.14 5.77 16.32
N ILE A 13 -8.81 5.77 16.36
CA ILE A 13 -7.97 6.18 15.24
C ILE A 13 -6.96 5.07 14.94
N ALA A 14 -6.52 4.97 13.69
CA ALA A 14 -5.50 4.02 13.27
C ALA A 14 -4.50 4.66 12.33
N THR A 15 -3.26 4.21 12.41
CA THR A 15 -2.22 4.51 11.43
C THR A 15 -2.14 3.36 10.43
N ALA A 16 -2.19 3.66 9.13
CA ALA A 16 -2.14 2.67 8.06
C ALA A 16 -1.32 3.20 6.88
N PRO A 17 -0.77 2.32 6.02
CA PRO A 17 -0.15 2.73 4.77
C PRO A 17 -1.07 3.63 3.95
N ARG A 18 -0.52 4.72 3.42
CA ARG A 18 -1.28 5.77 2.72
C ARG A 18 -2.09 5.22 1.54
N SER A 19 -1.53 4.28 0.78
CA SER A 19 -2.22 3.63 -0.36
C SER A 19 -3.49 2.91 0.06
N MET A 20 -3.44 2.16 1.17
CA MET A 20 -4.60 1.44 1.71
C MET A 20 -5.62 2.41 2.31
N ALA A 21 -5.16 3.40 3.06
CA ALA A 21 -6.03 4.41 3.67
C ALA A 21 -6.75 5.24 2.59
N ALA A 22 -6.06 5.62 1.51
CA ALA A 22 -6.65 6.35 0.38
C ALA A 22 -7.71 5.52 -0.35
N ALA A 23 -7.45 4.23 -0.59
CA ALA A 23 -8.42 3.34 -1.25
C ALA A 23 -9.70 3.15 -0.43
N MET A 24 -9.61 3.19 0.91
CA MET A 24 -10.72 2.90 1.82
C MET A 24 -11.38 4.14 2.41
N ALA A 25 -10.79 5.33 2.27
CA ALA A 25 -11.31 6.57 2.85
C ALA A 25 -12.74 6.89 2.39
N ALA A 26 -12.99 6.87 1.08
CA ALA A 26 -14.33 7.16 0.55
C ALA A 26 -15.35 6.05 0.88
N PRO A 27 -15.07 4.75 0.64
CA PRO A 27 -16.02 3.68 0.98
C PRO A 27 -16.40 3.62 2.46
N LEU A 28 -15.46 3.91 3.36
CA LEU A 28 -15.68 3.83 4.82
C LEU A 28 -15.96 5.19 5.46
N ARG A 29 -16.09 6.26 4.67
CA ARG A 29 -16.28 7.65 5.14
C ARG A 29 -15.25 8.08 6.20
N LEU A 30 -14.00 7.64 6.04
CA LEU A 30 -12.90 7.96 6.95
C LEU A 30 -12.20 9.26 6.56
N ALA A 31 -11.85 10.07 7.56
CA ALA A 31 -10.98 11.23 7.36
C ALA A 31 -9.50 10.81 7.41
N LEU A 32 -8.71 11.25 6.43
CA LEU A 32 -7.27 11.06 6.45
C LEU A 32 -6.57 12.26 7.10
N ARG A 33 -5.58 11.96 7.95
CA ARG A 33 -4.72 12.95 8.62
C ARG A 33 -3.26 12.53 8.47
N ALA A 34 -2.35 13.50 8.51
CA ALA A 34 -0.93 13.20 8.57
C ALA A 34 -0.60 12.48 9.88
N CYS A 35 0.26 11.46 9.83
CA CYS A 35 0.73 10.81 11.05
C CYS A 35 1.58 11.82 11.84
N PRO A 36 1.30 12.06 13.13
CA PRO A 36 2.05 13.02 13.94
C PRO A 36 3.46 12.52 14.30
N LEU A 37 3.72 11.23 14.10
CA LEU A 37 5.01 10.61 14.37
C LEU A 37 5.86 10.56 13.09
N PRO A 38 7.17 10.84 13.18
CA PRO A 38 8.08 10.63 12.06
C PRO A 38 8.24 9.12 11.83
N LEU A 39 7.52 8.59 10.84
CA LEU A 39 7.61 7.19 10.46
C LEU A 39 8.62 7.01 9.32
N PRO A 40 9.42 5.92 9.33
CA PRO A 40 10.28 5.61 8.21
C PRO A 40 9.44 5.34 6.95
N VAL A 41 9.98 5.70 5.79
CA VAL A 41 9.34 5.40 4.51
C VAL A 41 9.40 3.89 4.27
N PHE A 42 8.24 3.27 4.13
CA PHE A 42 8.15 1.87 3.73
C PHE A 42 8.51 1.73 2.24
N ALA A 43 9.58 0.99 1.96
CA ALA A 43 9.95 0.66 0.60
C ALA A 43 9.23 -0.62 0.15
N THR A 44 8.31 -0.50 -0.80
CA THR A 44 7.72 -1.65 -1.48
C THR A 44 8.76 -2.26 -2.41
N ARG A 45 9.09 -3.54 -2.21
CA ARG A 45 10.05 -4.27 -3.04
C ARG A 45 9.38 -5.51 -3.63
N VAL A 46 9.76 -5.84 -4.86
CA VAL A 46 9.39 -7.10 -5.51
C VAL A 46 10.62 -8.00 -5.41
N ALA A 47 10.43 -9.23 -4.94
CA ALA A 47 11.48 -10.24 -4.84
C ALA A 47 11.07 -11.48 -5.64
N TRP A 48 12.04 -12.11 -6.27
CA TRP A 48 11.88 -13.37 -7.02
C TRP A 48 13.11 -14.25 -6.78
N HIS A 49 12.99 -15.52 -7.16
CA HIS A 49 14.07 -16.48 -6.99
C HIS A 49 15.25 -16.17 -7.92
N ALA A 50 16.49 -16.36 -7.43
CA ALA A 50 17.71 -16.00 -8.18
C ALA A 50 17.83 -16.73 -9.54
N GLN A 51 17.31 -17.96 -9.64
CA GLN A 51 17.32 -18.72 -10.89
C GLN A 51 16.44 -18.09 -11.98
N ALA A 52 15.44 -17.31 -11.60
CA ALA A 52 14.52 -16.65 -12.52
C ALA A 52 14.98 -15.21 -12.88
N GLN A 53 16.19 -14.80 -12.47
CA GLN A 53 16.70 -13.45 -12.69
C GLN A 53 16.72 -13.03 -14.17
N ASN A 54 16.96 -13.99 -15.08
CA ASN A 54 17.00 -13.76 -16.52
C ASN A 54 15.73 -14.23 -17.24
N ASP A 55 14.65 -14.49 -16.50
CA ASP A 55 13.37 -14.87 -17.10
C ASP A 55 12.72 -13.65 -17.80
N PRO A 56 12.50 -13.70 -19.13
CA PRO A 56 11.86 -12.61 -19.86
C PRO A 56 10.44 -12.30 -19.35
N ALA A 57 9.71 -13.28 -18.83
CA ALA A 57 8.37 -13.09 -18.27
C ALA A 57 8.39 -12.24 -17.00
N ILE A 58 9.40 -12.44 -16.14
CA ILE A 58 9.62 -11.60 -14.95
C ILE A 58 9.99 -10.18 -15.36
N GLY A 59 10.87 -10.02 -16.36
CA GLY A 59 11.23 -8.70 -16.90
C GLY A 59 10.02 -7.94 -17.44
N TRP A 60 9.14 -8.62 -18.18
CA TRP A 60 7.89 -8.07 -18.67
C TRP A 60 6.94 -7.64 -17.54
N LEU A 61 6.70 -8.52 -16.56
CA LEU A 61 5.82 -8.24 -15.42
C LEU A 61 6.33 -7.05 -14.59
N LEU A 62 7.62 -6.99 -14.29
CA LEU A 62 8.21 -5.87 -13.56
C LEU A 62 8.09 -4.55 -14.34
N SER A 63 8.19 -4.60 -15.66
CA SER A 63 7.99 -3.42 -16.51
C SER A 63 6.54 -2.91 -16.42
N LEU A 64 5.56 -3.83 -16.37
CA LEU A 64 4.15 -3.48 -16.18
C LEU A 64 3.89 -2.88 -14.79
N ILE A 65 4.44 -3.50 -13.73
CA ILE A 65 4.33 -2.99 -12.35
C ILE A 65 4.94 -1.59 -12.25
N ARG A 66 6.14 -1.37 -12.82
CA ARG A 66 6.81 -0.06 -12.83
C ARG A 66 6.02 1.02 -13.57
N LYS A 67 5.27 0.65 -14.61
CA LYS A 67 4.36 1.58 -15.30
C LYS A 67 3.19 1.98 -14.41
N GLY A 68 2.61 1.02 -13.69
CA GLY A 68 1.49 1.26 -12.76
C GLY A 68 1.87 2.04 -11.50
N GLN A 69 3.12 1.99 -11.04
CA GLN A 69 3.60 2.76 -9.87
C GLN A 69 3.83 4.25 -10.15
N ARG A 70 3.74 4.69 -11.41
CA ARG A 70 3.97 6.09 -11.82
C ARG A 70 2.67 6.89 -12.02
N GLY A 71 1.51 6.26 -11.81
CA GLY A 71 0.17 6.86 -11.94
C GLY A 71 -0.51 7.09 -10.61
#